data_AF-A0A1W1VN19-F1
#
_entry.id   AF-A0A1W1VN19-F1
#
_cell.length_a   1.000
_cell.length_b   1.000
_cell.length_c   1.000
_cell.angle_alpha   90.00
_cell.angle_beta   90.00
_cell.angle_gamma   90.00
#
_symmetry.space_group_name_H-M   'P 1'
#
loop_
_entity.id
_entity.type
_entity.pdbx_description
1 polymer ?
#
loop_
_entity_poly.entity_id
_entity_poly.type
_entity_poly.pdbx_seq_one_letter_code
_entity_poly.pdbx_strand_id
1 'polypeptide(L)'
;MQWLKIISFGYLLGSIPFGLIIGRLYGKDVRKFGSKNIGFTNVWRVIGLVPALLVLTLDALKGYLSVYYGYQIGGELFAIVGAIASVCGHMFPLYLKFKGGKGVATALGVIIFLSPKVTLFAVIIWLVVTFITRYVSLASILAAIFVPFGMYFLQKPLVYVIFAIIGSISIVFKHSENIKKLINRTENKIGSKISISKGGPL
;
A
#
# COMPACT_ATOMS: atom_id res chain seq x y z
N MET A 1 -8.00 12.95 24.55
CA MET A 1 -8.50 11.54 24.50
C MET A 1 -8.83 11.06 23.08
N GLN A 2 -9.52 11.85 22.25
CA GLN A 2 -9.90 11.43 20.89
C GLN A 2 -8.70 11.15 19.96
N TRP A 3 -7.66 12.00 20.00
CA TRP A 3 -6.41 11.79 19.25
C TRP A 3 -5.81 10.40 19.48
N LEU A 4 -5.68 10.00 20.75
CA LEU A 4 -5.14 8.69 21.12
C LEU A 4 -6.01 7.56 20.54
N LYS A 5 -7.34 7.67 20.61
CA LYS A 5 -8.26 6.66 20.04
C LYS A 5 -8.03 6.47 18.55
N ILE A 6 -7.85 7.55 17.79
CA ILE A 6 -7.67 7.49 16.33
C ILE A 6 -6.30 6.94 15.97
N ILE A 7 -5.26 7.38 16.67
CA ILE A 7 -3.91 6.87 16.47
C ILE A 7 -3.86 5.38 16.77
N SER A 8 -4.37 4.95 17.92
CA SER A 8 -4.42 3.53 18.31
C SER A 8 -5.25 2.71 17.33
N PHE A 9 -6.46 3.17 16.98
CA PHE A 9 -7.32 2.46 16.03
C PHE A 9 -6.65 2.34 14.66
N GLY A 10 -6.21 3.46 14.08
CA GLY A 10 -5.60 3.49 12.76
C GLY A 10 -4.31 2.67 12.70
N TYR A 11 -3.45 2.77 13.71
CA TYR A 11 -2.19 2.04 13.75
C TYR A 11 -2.39 0.53 13.93
N LEU A 12 -3.27 0.10 14.85
CA LEU A 12 -3.56 -1.31 15.06
C LEU A 12 -4.24 -1.93 13.83
N LEU A 13 -5.24 -1.24 13.27
CA LEU A 13 -5.93 -1.68 12.06
C LEU A 13 -4.97 -1.74 10.86
N GLY A 14 -4.15 -0.70 10.68
CA GLY A 14 -3.09 -0.64 9.66
C GLY A 14 -2.05 -1.75 9.81
N SER A 15 -1.75 -2.14 11.06
CA SER A 15 -0.77 -3.18 11.37
C SER A 15 -1.18 -4.59 10.96
N ILE A 16 -2.47 -4.84 10.69
CA ILE A 16 -2.96 -6.17 10.30
C ILE A 16 -2.29 -6.61 8.98
N PRO A 17 -1.52 -7.73 8.98
CA PRO A 17 -0.73 -8.13 7.83
C PRO A 17 -1.51 -9.06 6.90
N PHE A 18 -2.53 -8.54 6.22
CA PHE A 18 -3.45 -9.35 5.40
C PHE A 18 -2.74 -10.24 4.37
N GLY A 19 -1.67 -9.77 3.73
CA GLY A 19 -0.93 -10.62 2.80
C GLY A 19 -0.20 -11.80 3.43
N LEU A 20 0.21 -11.71 4.70
CA LEU A 20 0.74 -12.86 5.43
C LEU A 20 -0.39 -13.80 5.86
N ILE A 21 -1.50 -13.24 6.35
CA ILE A 21 -2.68 -14.01 6.78
C ILE A 21 -3.20 -14.83 5.60
N ILE A 22 -3.50 -14.17 4.47
CA ILE A 22 -3.99 -14.82 3.25
C ILE A 22 -2.94 -15.78 2.69
N GLY A 23 -1.66 -15.41 2.69
CA GLY A 23 -0.59 -16.33 2.33
C GLY A 23 -0.67 -17.67 3.07
N ARG A 24 -0.77 -17.60 4.40
CA ARG A 24 -0.85 -18.78 5.27
C ARG A 24 -2.14 -19.58 5.07
N LEU A 25 -3.28 -18.92 4.83
CA LEU A 25 -4.53 -19.60 4.48
C LEU A 25 -4.42 -20.39 3.18
N TYR A 26 -3.57 -19.94 2.25
CA TYR A 26 -3.21 -20.64 1.01
C TYR A 26 -1.98 -21.54 1.16
N GLY A 27 -1.56 -21.86 2.39
CA GLY A 27 -0.46 -22.78 2.68
C GLY A 27 0.96 -22.26 2.41
N LYS A 28 1.15 -20.94 2.18
CA LYS A 28 2.47 -20.35 1.89
C LYS A 28 2.79 -19.14 2.75
N ASP A 29 3.94 -19.15 3.44
CA ASP A 29 4.49 -17.91 4.01
C ASP A 29 5.11 -17.06 2.89
N VAL A 30 4.38 -16.04 2.42
CA VAL A 30 4.80 -15.15 1.31
C VAL A 30 6.14 -14.46 1.56
N ARG A 31 6.59 -14.34 2.82
CA ARG A 31 7.89 -13.74 3.16
C ARG A 31 9.07 -14.64 2.80
N LYS A 32 8.83 -15.94 2.61
CA LYS A 32 9.87 -16.90 2.19
C LYS A 32 10.10 -16.91 0.67
N PHE A 33 9.25 -16.24 -0.11
CA PHE A 33 9.25 -16.33 -1.58
C PHE A 33 9.24 -14.95 -2.26
N GLY A 34 9.63 -14.91 -3.54
CA GLY A 34 9.56 -13.72 -4.38
C GLY A 34 10.35 -12.54 -3.82
N SER A 35 9.68 -11.38 -3.67
CA SER A 35 10.31 -10.19 -3.09
C SER A 35 10.30 -10.17 -1.56
N LYS A 36 9.81 -11.24 -0.90
CA LYS A 36 9.69 -11.37 0.56
C LYS A 36 8.79 -10.31 1.24
N ASN A 37 8.13 -9.47 0.43
CA ASN A 37 7.20 -8.44 0.89
C ASN A 37 5.81 -9.06 1.10
N ILE A 38 5.01 -8.51 2.00
CA ILE A 38 3.66 -9.00 2.27
C ILE A 38 2.59 -8.36 1.37
N GLY A 39 2.93 -7.35 0.56
CA GLY A 39 1.96 -6.64 -0.28
C GLY A 39 1.48 -7.39 -1.52
N PHE A 40 0.42 -6.85 -2.14
CA PHE A 40 -0.25 -7.33 -3.37
C PHE A 40 0.68 -8.00 -4.39
N THR A 41 1.73 -7.30 -4.84
CA THR A 41 2.59 -7.79 -5.93
C THR A 41 3.28 -9.11 -5.60
N ASN A 42 3.73 -9.30 -4.36
CA ASN A 42 4.40 -10.54 -3.99
C ASN A 42 3.39 -11.68 -3.83
N VAL A 43 2.25 -11.38 -3.21
CA VAL A 43 1.14 -12.33 -3.08
C VAL A 43 0.70 -12.83 -4.45
N TRP A 44 0.55 -11.93 -5.43
CA TRP A 44 0.22 -12.31 -6.80
C TRP A 44 1.22 -13.29 -7.39
N ARG A 45 2.52 -13.01 -7.23
CA ARG A 45 3.56 -13.89 -7.77
C ARG A 45 3.64 -15.25 -7.06
N VAL A 46 3.32 -15.32 -5.77
CA VAL A 46 3.55 -16.53 -4.94
C VAL A 46 2.34 -17.46 -4.89
N ILE A 47 1.13 -16.90 -4.77
CA ILE A 47 -0.12 -17.67 -4.60
C ILE A 47 -1.17 -17.44 -5.70
N GLY A 48 -1.08 -16.34 -6.47
CA GLY A 48 -1.97 -16.08 -7.61
C GLY A 48 -2.76 -14.77 -7.51
N LEU A 49 -3.45 -14.41 -8.60
CA LEU A 49 -4.11 -13.11 -8.74
C LEU A 49 -5.30 -12.94 -7.79
N VAL A 50 -6.17 -13.95 -7.71
CA VAL A 50 -7.39 -13.90 -6.87
C VAL A 50 -7.06 -13.58 -5.40
N PRO A 51 -6.17 -14.31 -4.70
CA PRO A 51 -5.83 -13.98 -3.32
C PRO A 51 -5.05 -12.67 -3.20
N ALA A 52 -4.30 -12.26 -4.23
CA ALA A 52 -3.66 -10.95 -4.25
C ALA A 52 -4.69 -9.81 -4.28
N LEU A 53 -5.72 -9.91 -5.12
CA LEU A 53 -6.80 -8.92 -5.17
C LEU A 53 -7.51 -8.82 -3.81
N LEU A 54 -7.73 -9.93 -3.12
CA LEU A 54 -8.26 -9.92 -1.76
C LEU A 54 -7.35 -9.14 -0.79
N VAL A 55 -6.03 -9.36 -0.85
CA VAL A 55 -5.05 -8.60 -0.05
C VAL A 55 -5.11 -7.12 -0.38
N LEU A 56 -5.16 -6.75 -1.66
CA LEU A 56 -5.26 -5.36 -2.11
C LEU A 56 -6.52 -4.70 -1.53
N THR A 57 -7.66 -5.37 -1.63
CA THR A 57 -8.94 -4.87 -1.12
C THR A 57 -8.91 -4.70 0.40
N LEU A 58 -8.43 -5.69 1.16
CA LEU A 58 -8.36 -5.60 2.62
C LEU A 58 -7.33 -4.56 3.10
N ASP A 59 -6.17 -4.46 2.44
CA ASP A 59 -5.15 -3.45 2.74
C ASP A 59 -5.61 -2.04 2.39
N ALA A 60 -6.45 -1.86 1.36
CA ALA A 60 -7.10 -0.59 1.06
C ALA A 60 -8.21 -0.29 2.08
N LEU A 61 -9.03 -1.28 2.41
CA LEU A 61 -10.14 -1.12 3.35
C LEU A 61 -9.67 -0.64 4.71
N LYS A 62 -8.57 -1.19 5.25
CA LYS A 62 -8.00 -0.69 6.53
C LYS A 62 -7.57 0.78 6.47
N GLY A 63 -7.05 1.24 5.33
CA GLY A 63 -6.72 2.65 5.12
C GLY A 63 -7.99 3.51 5.10
N TYR A 64 -8.97 3.12 4.27
CA TYR A 64 -10.26 3.80 4.18
C TYR A 64 -10.95 3.93 5.53
N LEU A 65 -11.11 2.82 6.26
CA LEU A 65 -11.79 2.78 7.56
C LEU A 65 -11.08 3.63 8.61
N SER A 66 -9.75 3.69 8.58
CA SER A 66 -8.98 4.52 9.52
C SER A 66 -9.22 6.02 9.30
N VAL A 67 -9.27 6.45 8.03
CA VAL A 67 -9.56 7.85 7.67
C VAL A 67 -11.01 8.19 7.98
N TYR A 68 -11.94 7.31 7.60
CA TYR A 68 -13.37 7.49 7.89
C TYR A 68 -13.61 7.64 9.39
N TYR A 69 -13.04 6.76 10.21
CA TYR A 69 -13.17 6.84 11.66
C TYR A 69 -12.61 8.15 12.23
N GLY A 70 -11.45 8.60 11.75
CA GLY A 70 -10.89 9.91 12.13
C GLY A 70 -11.82 11.06 11.74
N TYR A 71 -12.33 11.05 10.50
CA TYR A 71 -13.24 12.08 9.99
C TYR A 71 -14.52 12.19 10.81
N GLN A 72 -15.12 11.06 11.19
CA GLN A 72 -16.34 11.04 12.01
C GLN A 72 -16.13 11.63 13.41
N ILE A 73 -14.92 11.58 13.96
CA ILE A 73 -14.64 12.07 15.31
C ILE A 73 -14.28 13.57 15.34
N GLY A 74 -13.55 14.06 14.34
CA GLY A 74 -13.01 15.43 14.38
C GLY A 74 -12.69 16.04 13.01
N GLY A 75 -13.39 15.60 11.97
CA GLY A 75 -13.29 16.17 10.63
C GLY A 75 -11.93 15.94 9.96
N GLU A 76 -11.55 16.87 9.08
CA GLU A 76 -10.43 16.70 8.13
C GLU A 76 -9.09 16.44 8.81
N LEU A 77 -8.78 17.17 9.88
CA LEU A 77 -7.51 17.03 10.59
C LEU A 77 -7.39 15.64 11.23
N PHE A 78 -8.48 15.14 11.80
CA PHE A 78 -8.51 13.82 12.45
C PHE A 78 -8.51 12.69 11.42
N ALA A 79 -9.12 12.91 10.26
CA ALA A 79 -9.03 12.01 9.10
C ALA A 79 -7.57 11.79 8.68
N ILE A 80 -6.77 12.87 8.66
CA ILE A 80 -5.34 12.81 8.31
C ILE A 80 -4.52 12.10 9.39
N VAL A 81 -4.85 12.26 10.67
CA VAL A 81 -4.24 11.45 11.72
C VAL A 81 -4.54 9.96 11.55
N GLY A 82 -5.77 9.60 11.22
CA GLY A 82 -6.15 8.22 10.89
C GLY A 82 -5.41 7.69 9.65
N ALA A 83 -5.25 8.53 8.63
CA ALA A 83 -4.48 8.22 7.43
C ALA A 83 -3.01 7.88 7.76
N ILE A 84 -2.34 8.78 8.49
CA ILE A 84 -0.94 8.60 8.89
C ILE A 84 -0.80 7.35 9.75
N ALA A 85 -1.65 7.18 10.76
CA ALA A 85 -1.59 6.04 11.68
C ALA A 85 -1.72 4.71 10.92
N SER A 86 -2.65 4.60 9.97
CA SER A 86 -2.86 3.37 9.20
C SER A 86 -1.75 3.05 8.20
N VAL A 87 -1.22 4.07 7.51
CA VAL A 87 -0.08 3.88 6.60
C VAL A 87 1.18 3.51 7.39
N CYS A 88 1.43 4.16 8.53
CA CYS A 88 2.51 3.80 9.44
C CYS A 88 2.35 2.38 9.98
N GLY A 89 1.13 1.99 10.40
CA GLY A 89 0.82 0.62 10.80
C GLY A 89 1.12 -0.39 9.70
N HIS A 90 0.76 -0.12 8.45
CA HIS A 90 1.08 -1.02 7.34
C HIS A 90 2.59 -1.13 7.07
N MET A 91 3.32 -0.01 7.14
CA MET A 91 4.76 0.05 6.87
C MET A 91 5.60 -0.52 8.01
N PHE A 92 5.15 -0.35 9.25
CA PHE A 92 5.81 -0.74 10.49
C PHE A 92 4.81 -1.47 11.41
N PRO A 93 4.29 -2.63 11.00
CA PRO A 93 3.23 -3.34 11.70
C PRO A 93 3.73 -3.93 13.01
N LEU A 94 2.97 -3.68 14.07
CA LEU A 94 3.22 -4.26 15.40
C LEU A 94 3.34 -5.79 15.33
N TYR A 95 2.41 -6.43 14.60
CA TYR A 95 2.31 -7.89 14.52
C TYR A 95 3.45 -8.57 13.75
N LEU A 96 4.29 -7.81 13.03
CA LEU A 96 5.46 -8.33 12.30
C LEU A 96 6.79 -7.70 12.75
N LYS A 97 6.90 -7.31 14.02
CA LYS A 97 8.12 -6.71 14.59
C LYS A 97 8.60 -5.51 13.74
N PHE A 98 7.65 -4.67 13.33
CA PHE A 98 7.86 -3.43 12.56
C PHE A 98 8.44 -3.63 11.15
N LYS A 99 8.38 -4.85 10.60
CA LYS A 99 8.80 -5.17 9.22
C LYS A 99 7.59 -5.40 8.33
N GLY A 100 7.10 -4.31 7.72
CA GLY A 100 5.85 -4.29 6.96
C GLY A 100 5.98 -4.19 5.45
N GLY A 101 4.86 -3.82 4.83
CA GLY A 101 4.77 -3.56 3.40
C GLY A 101 5.20 -2.14 3.03
N LYS A 102 4.89 -1.74 1.79
CA LYS A 102 5.26 -0.42 1.25
C LYS A 102 4.16 0.63 1.33
N GLY A 103 2.99 0.28 1.85
CA GLY A 103 1.91 1.22 2.12
C GLY A 103 1.06 1.63 0.91
N VAL A 104 1.36 1.19 -0.32
CA VAL A 104 0.63 1.61 -1.53
C VAL A 104 -0.87 1.29 -1.47
N ALA A 105 -1.23 0.05 -1.12
CA ALA A 105 -2.64 -0.36 -1.03
C ALA A 105 -3.39 0.38 0.08
N THR A 106 -2.75 0.56 1.25
CA THR A 106 -3.33 1.32 2.36
C THR A 106 -3.48 2.80 2.03
N ALA A 107 -2.49 3.41 1.38
CA ALA A 107 -2.57 4.77 0.87
C ALA A 107 -3.66 4.91 -0.22
N LEU A 108 -3.85 3.90 -1.08
CA LEU A 108 -4.96 3.87 -2.04
C LEU A 108 -6.31 3.99 -1.31
N GLY A 109 -6.54 3.18 -0.27
CA GLY A 109 -7.72 3.28 0.58
C GLY A 109 -7.93 4.65 1.21
N VAL A 110 -6.84 5.25 1.70
CA VAL A 110 -6.86 6.61 2.25
C VAL A 110 -7.30 7.63 1.19
N ILE A 111 -6.68 7.63 0.00
CA ILE A 111 -7.00 8.62 -1.03
C ILE A 111 -8.38 8.39 -1.66
N ILE A 112 -8.91 7.16 -1.65
CA ILE A 112 -10.32 6.89 -2.02
C ILE A 112 -11.24 7.74 -1.17
N PHE A 113 -11.00 7.78 0.15
CA PHE A 113 -11.81 8.58 1.06
C PHE A 113 -11.59 10.09 0.85
N LEU A 114 -10.33 10.53 0.81
CA LEU A 114 -10.00 11.97 0.74
C LEU A 114 -10.37 12.61 -0.62
N SER A 115 -10.21 11.87 -1.71
CA SER A 115 -10.49 12.34 -3.07
C SER A 115 -10.65 11.18 -4.06
N PRO A 116 -11.91 10.75 -4.30
CA PRO A 116 -12.20 9.74 -5.33
C PRO A 116 -11.68 10.12 -6.73
N LYS A 117 -11.72 11.42 -7.09
CA LYS A 117 -11.21 11.91 -8.38
C LYS A 117 -9.69 11.74 -8.51
N VAL A 118 -8.90 12.10 -7.49
CA VAL A 118 -7.43 11.88 -7.51
C VAL A 118 -7.11 10.39 -7.57
N THR A 119 -7.87 9.58 -6.84
CA THR A 119 -7.74 8.12 -6.86
C THR A 119 -7.94 7.57 -8.26
N LEU A 120 -9.00 7.98 -8.95
CA LEU A 120 -9.29 7.53 -10.31
C LEU A 120 -8.10 7.79 -11.25
N PHE A 121 -7.56 9.02 -11.25
CA PHE A 121 -6.39 9.35 -12.07
C PHE A 121 -5.13 8.56 -11.65
N ALA A 122 -4.89 8.39 -10.35
CA ALA A 122 -3.77 7.60 -9.85
C ALA A 122 -3.86 6.12 -10.29
N VAL A 123 -5.07 5.54 -10.26
CA VAL A 123 -5.34 4.18 -10.74
C VAL A 123 -5.15 4.08 -12.25
N ILE A 124 -5.62 5.06 -13.03
CA ILE A 124 -5.39 5.11 -14.47
C ILE A 124 -3.89 5.14 -14.78
N ILE A 125 -3.12 6.02 -14.14
CA ILE A 125 -1.65 6.08 -14.27
C ILE A 125 -1.04 4.72 -13.93
N TRP A 126 -1.45 4.13 -12.81
CA TRP A 126 -0.95 2.83 -12.39
C TRP A 126 -1.24 1.73 -13.41
N LEU A 127 -2.47 1.67 -13.95
CA LEU A 127 -2.89 0.68 -14.94
C LEU A 127 -2.13 0.85 -16.25
N VAL A 128 -2.05 2.08 -16.79
CA VAL A 128 -1.36 2.39 -18.04
C VAL A 128 0.13 2.02 -17.94
N VAL A 129 0.81 2.45 -16.87
CA VAL A 129 2.23 2.15 -16.67
C VAL A 129 2.44 0.65 -16.48
N THR A 130 1.57 -0.02 -15.71
CA THR A 130 1.65 -1.46 -15.49
C THR A 130 1.45 -2.24 -16.78
N PHE A 131 0.49 -1.85 -17.62
CA PHE A 131 0.20 -2.50 -18.89
C PHE A 131 1.36 -2.37 -19.88
N ILE A 132 1.89 -1.15 -20.05
CA ILE A 132 2.98 -0.86 -21.00
C ILE A 132 4.30 -1.50 -20.54
N THR A 133 4.67 -1.33 -19.28
CA THR A 133 6.02 -1.68 -18.80
C THR A 133 6.10 -3.05 -18.13
N ARG A 134 4.94 -3.57 -17.67
CA ARG A 134 4.83 -4.75 -16.79
C ARG A 134 5.50 -4.58 -15.43
N TYR A 135 5.89 -3.36 -15.02
CA TYR A 135 6.49 -3.08 -13.71
C TYR A 135 5.49 -2.45 -12.73
N VAL A 136 5.01 -3.23 -11.76
CA VAL A 136 4.13 -2.73 -10.69
C VAL A 136 4.82 -1.72 -9.78
N SER A 137 6.12 -1.88 -9.52
CA SER A 137 6.89 -0.94 -8.71
C SER A 137 6.94 0.45 -9.35
N LEU A 138 7.24 0.52 -10.66
CA LEU A 138 7.28 1.76 -11.42
C LEU A 138 5.91 2.44 -11.44
N ALA A 139 4.85 1.68 -11.74
CA ALA A 139 3.47 2.16 -11.72
C ALA A 139 3.09 2.76 -10.35
N SER A 140 3.47 2.09 -9.26
CA SER A 140 3.18 2.56 -7.89
C SER A 140 3.93 3.83 -7.53
N ILE A 141 5.20 3.95 -7.97
CA ILE A 141 6.01 5.16 -7.76
C ILE A 141 5.41 6.34 -8.51
N LEU A 142 5.10 6.18 -9.80
CA LEU A 142 4.54 7.26 -10.62
C LEU A 142 3.14 7.68 -10.14
N ALA A 143 2.29 6.72 -9.77
CA ALA A 143 1.00 7.03 -9.16
C ALA A 143 1.16 7.80 -7.84
N ALA A 144 2.08 7.37 -6.96
CA ALA A 144 2.36 8.07 -5.70
C ALA A 144 2.91 9.49 -5.91
N ILE A 145 3.79 9.70 -6.89
CA ILE A 145 4.30 11.02 -7.25
C ILE A 145 3.17 11.91 -7.77
N PHE A 146 2.23 11.38 -8.54
CA PHE A 146 1.09 12.12 -9.05
C PHE A 146 0.14 12.61 -7.95
N VAL A 147 -0.12 11.83 -6.90
CA VAL A 147 -1.12 12.15 -5.85
C VAL A 147 -1.02 13.60 -5.32
N PRO A 148 0.14 14.11 -4.84
CA PRO A 148 0.24 15.48 -4.34
C PRO A 148 -0.12 16.53 -5.40
N PHE A 149 0.30 16.36 -6.65
CA PHE A 149 -0.09 17.26 -7.74
C PHE A 149 -1.59 17.19 -8.01
N GLY A 150 -2.17 15.98 -8.05
CA GLY A 150 -3.61 15.80 -8.22
C GLY A 150 -4.42 16.46 -7.11
N MET A 151 -3.98 16.35 -5.86
CA MET A 151 -4.62 17.03 -4.72
C MET A 151 -4.52 18.56 -4.83
N TYR A 152 -3.36 19.08 -5.24
CA TYR A 152 -3.13 20.51 -5.43
C TYR A 152 -4.00 21.09 -6.57
N PHE A 153 -3.95 20.50 -7.77
CA PHE A 153 -4.68 21.01 -8.94
C PHE A 153 -6.19 20.88 -8.82
N LEU A 154 -6.69 19.88 -8.08
CA LEU A 154 -8.12 19.76 -7.77
C LEU A 154 -8.54 20.57 -6.53
N GLN A 155 -7.70 21.50 -6.07
CA GLN A 155 -7.98 22.45 -5.00
C GLN A 155 -8.46 21.76 -3.71
N LYS A 156 -7.83 20.64 -3.36
CA LYS A 156 -8.12 19.94 -2.10
C LYS A 156 -7.56 20.71 -0.91
N PRO A 157 -8.13 20.53 0.30
CA PRO A 157 -7.62 21.14 1.52
C PRO A 157 -6.11 20.99 1.65
N LEU A 158 -5.43 22.05 2.07
CA LEU A 158 -3.96 22.10 2.16
C LEU A 158 -3.40 20.94 2.99
N VAL A 159 -4.10 20.54 4.05
CA VAL A 159 -3.73 19.40 4.90
C VAL A 159 -3.67 18.07 4.12
N TYR A 160 -4.52 17.88 3.09
CA TYR A 160 -4.48 16.70 2.22
C TYR A 160 -3.29 16.74 1.27
N VAL A 161 -2.94 17.93 0.77
CA VAL A 161 -1.76 18.13 -0.10
C VAL A 161 -0.48 17.82 0.68
N ILE A 162 -0.34 18.37 1.89
CA ILE A 162 0.81 18.12 2.78
C ILE A 162 0.92 16.63 3.11
N PHE A 163 -0.19 16.00 3.49
CA PHE A 163 -0.23 14.55 3.72
C PHE A 163 0.20 13.77 2.47
N ALA A 164 -0.29 14.14 1.29
CA ALA A 164 0.04 13.48 0.03
C ALA A 164 1.54 13.61 -0.32
N ILE A 165 2.16 14.76 -0.04
CA ILE A 165 3.61 14.96 -0.23
C ILE A 165 4.39 14.01 0.69
N ILE A 166 4.09 14.00 1.99
CA ILE A 166 4.78 13.15 2.97
C ILE A 166 4.55 11.66 2.66
N GLY A 167 3.32 11.29 2.32
CA GLY A 167 2.95 9.93 1.94
C GLY A 167 3.66 9.47 0.67
N SER A 168 3.72 10.34 -0.35
CA SER A 168 4.43 10.08 -1.61
C SER A 168 5.92 9.82 -1.36
N ILE A 169 6.57 10.72 -0.63
CA ILE A 169 7.98 10.60 -0.22
C ILE A 169 8.21 9.27 0.50
N SER A 170 7.37 8.94 1.49
CA SER A 170 7.47 7.69 2.27
C SER A 170 7.34 6.44 1.39
N ILE A 171 6.39 6.42 0.46
CA ILE A 171 6.19 5.31 -0.48
C ILE A 171 7.39 5.17 -1.42
N VAL A 172 7.91 6.28 -1.96
CA VAL A 172 9.09 6.29 -2.83
C VAL A 172 10.31 5.76 -2.08
N PHE A 173 10.55 6.20 -0.84
CA PHE A 173 11.62 5.67 0.00
C PHE A 173 11.50 4.16 0.25
N LYS A 174 10.29 3.66 0.53
CA LYS A 174 10.01 2.22 0.66
C LYS A 174 10.19 1.44 -0.66
N HIS A 175 10.31 2.13 -1.79
CA HIS A 175 10.62 1.54 -3.10
C HIS A 175 12.10 1.65 -3.49
N SER A 176 12.99 2.16 -2.63
CA SER A 176 14.43 2.31 -2.92
C SER A 176 15.09 1.04 -3.50
N GLU A 177 14.80 -0.15 -2.95
CA GLU A 177 15.30 -1.41 -3.51
C GLU A 177 14.77 -1.71 -4.92
N ASN A 178 13.52 -1.37 -5.20
CA ASN A 178 12.93 -1.54 -6.53
C ASN A 178 13.46 -0.53 -7.53
N ILE A 179 13.74 0.70 -7.08
CA ILE A 179 14.38 1.72 -7.91
C ILE A 179 15.77 1.22 -8.34
N LYS A 180 16.57 0.69 -7.40
CA LYS A 180 17.86 0.06 -7.72
C LYS A 180 17.71 -1.07 -8.76
N LYS A 181 16.72 -1.94 -8.58
CA LYS A 181 16.43 -3.03 -9.54
C LYS A 181 15.94 -2.53 -10.90
N LEU A 182 15.14 -1.46 -10.95
CA LEU A 182 14.68 -0.84 -12.19
C LEU A 182 15.85 -0.26 -12.98
N ILE A 183 16.74 0.49 -12.32
CA ILE A 183 17.97 1.05 -12.91
C ILE A 183 18.84 -0.08 -13.48
N ASN A 184 19.01 -1.15 -12.70
CA ASN A 184 19.81 -2.31 -13.10
C ASN A 184 19.07 -3.28 -14.05
N ARG A 185 17.85 -2.97 -14.50
CA ARG A 185 17.00 -3.84 -15.33
C ARG A 185 16.76 -5.24 -14.77
N THR A 186 16.83 -5.40 -13.44
CA THR A 186 16.62 -6.66 -12.70
C THR A 186 15.30 -6.69 -11.93
N GLU A 187 14.45 -5.67 -12.08
CA GLU A 187 13.14 -5.66 -11.44
C GLU A 187 12.21 -6.72 -12.07
N ASN A 188 11.39 -7.34 -11.23
CA ASN A 188 10.51 -8.42 -11.66
C ASN A 188 9.28 -7.87 -12.40
N LYS A 189 9.10 -8.29 -13.66
CA LYS A 189 7.88 -8.01 -14.44
C LYS A 189 6.69 -8.85 -13.95
N ILE A 190 5.47 -8.39 -14.18
CA ILE A 190 4.29 -9.25 -14.07
C ILE A 190 4.45 -10.43 -15.03
N GLY A 191 4.14 -11.63 -14.55
CA GLY A 191 4.21 -12.87 -15.33
C GLY A 191 5.59 -13.55 -15.35
N SER A 192 6.61 -12.98 -14.72
CA SER A 192 7.89 -13.69 -14.54
C SER A 192 7.68 -14.90 -13.62
N LYS A 193 7.99 -16.12 -14.09
CA LYS A 193 7.92 -17.34 -13.28
C LYS A 193 8.85 -17.21 -12.07
N ILE A 194 8.31 -17.40 -10.86
CA ILE A 194 9.16 -17.68 -9.70
C ILE A 194 9.59 -19.15 -9.80
N SER A 195 10.89 -19.42 -9.82
CA SER A 195 11.41 -20.76 -9.57
C SER A 195 11.17 -21.10 -8.10
N ILE A 196 10.01 -21.67 -7.81
CA ILE A 196 9.76 -22.27 -6.50
C ILE A 196 10.55 -23.58 -6.53
N SER A 197 11.77 -23.60 -5.98
CA SER A 197 12.38 -24.88 -5.63
C SER A 197 11.39 -25.57 -4.70
N LYS A 198 11.02 -26.82 -5.04
CA LYS A 198 10.14 -27.64 -4.23
C LYS A 198 10.83 -27.89 -2.88
N GLY A 199 10.66 -26.97 -1.94
CA GLY A 199 10.92 -27.22 -0.53
C GLY A 199 9.90 -28.25 -0.07
N GLY A 200 10.40 -29.35 0.50
CA GLY A 200 9.67 -30.58 0.83
C GLY A 200 8.46 -30.40 1.77
N PRO A 201 7.78 -31.52 2.09
CA PRO A 201 6.49 -31.51 2.76
C PRO A 201 6.54 -30.81 4.12
N LEU A 202 5.37 -30.25 4.45
CA LEU A 202 4.96 -29.48 5.63
C LEU A 202 5.72 -29.79 6.93
#